data_AF-A0A2V6QTD5-F1
#
_entry.id   AF-A0A2V6QTD5-F1
#
_cell.length_a   1.000
_cell.length_b   1.000
_cell.length_c   1.000
_cell.angle_alpha   90.00
_cell.angle_beta   90.00
_cell.angle_gamma   90.00
#
_symmetry.space_group_name_H-M   'P 1'
#
loop_
_entity.id
_entity.type
_entity.pdbx_description
1 polymer ?
#
loop_
_entity_poly.entity_id
_entity_poly.type
_entity_poly.pdbx_seq_one_letter_code
_entity_poly.pdbx_strand_id
1 'polypeptide(L)'
;MTRLWRPRMLVLALLLSLGSSSFADGQESIRHSFQSLAGQVVAEFQRATDGIRKPHFDIRRRDTFPDVNAEMVGMLKFEMKPKDEAGWHPVVCVFGYREGRWRFVKAFHELPSDRPTWTEAGSWYEEIVARAMNSSQ
;
A
#
# COMPACT_ATOMS: atom_id res chain seq x y z
N MET A 1 -24.74 58.45 21.35
CA MET A 1 -23.99 57.48 20.52
C MET A 1 -23.63 56.28 21.38
N THR A 2 -24.37 55.18 21.28
CA THR A 2 -24.14 53.93 22.04
C THR A 2 -23.58 52.87 21.09
N ARG A 3 -22.35 52.39 21.36
CA ARG A 3 -21.73 51.27 20.62
C ARG A 3 -21.81 50.00 21.47
N LEU A 4 -22.63 49.04 21.04
CA LEU A 4 -22.70 47.69 21.59
C LEU A 4 -21.63 46.82 20.93
N TRP A 5 -20.62 46.41 21.70
CA TRP A 5 -19.62 45.41 21.33
C TRP A 5 -20.22 44.00 21.46
N ARG A 6 -20.16 43.18 20.40
CA ARG A 6 -20.63 41.78 20.39
C ARG A 6 -19.44 40.82 20.59
N PRO A 7 -19.27 40.13 21.75
CA PRO A 7 -18.25 39.11 21.92
C PRO A 7 -18.85 37.71 21.73
N ARG A 8 -19.46 37.42 20.57
CA ARG A 8 -20.14 36.12 20.34
C ARG A 8 -19.58 35.28 19.19
N MET A 9 -18.57 35.77 18.47
CA MET A 9 -17.99 35.09 17.29
C MET A 9 -16.70 34.32 17.58
N LEU A 10 -16.16 34.34 18.80
CA LEU A 10 -14.86 33.71 19.10
C LEU A 10 -14.97 32.26 19.59
N VAL A 11 -16.15 31.80 20.01
CA VAL A 11 -16.35 30.43 20.53
C VAL A 11 -16.61 29.42 19.40
N LEU A 12 -17.15 29.85 18.25
CA LEU A 12 -17.50 28.92 17.17
C LEU A 12 -16.28 28.40 16.39
N ALA A 13 -15.17 29.16 16.36
CA ALA A 13 -13.97 28.77 15.64
C ALA A 13 -13.16 27.66 16.37
N LEU A 14 -13.27 27.56 17.70
CA LEU A 14 -12.51 26.57 18.48
C LEU A 14 -13.08 25.15 18.40
N LEU A 15 -14.37 24.99 18.11
CA LEU A 15 -15.02 23.68 18.03
C LEU A 15 -14.81 22.97 16.69
N LEU A 16 -14.40 23.69 15.65
CA LEU A 16 -14.13 23.12 14.31
C LEU A 16 -12.71 22.54 14.19
N SER A 17 -11.81 22.83 15.13
CA SER A 17 -10.40 22.41 15.07
C SER A 17 -10.13 21.02 15.65
N LEU A 18 -11.11 20.38 16.29
CA LEU A 18 -10.93 19.09 16.97
C LEU A 18 -11.28 17.86 16.10
N GLY A 19 -11.87 18.06 14.92
CA GLY A 19 -12.32 16.96 14.05
C GLY A 19 -11.33 16.51 12.97
N SER A 20 -10.26 17.28 12.73
CA SER A 20 -9.35 17.05 11.60
C SER A 20 -8.15 16.16 11.91
N SER A 21 -7.80 15.99 13.20
CA SER A 21 -6.65 15.18 13.62
C SER A 21 -6.87 13.69 13.34
N SER A 22 -8.06 13.17 13.66
CA SER A 22 -8.36 11.74 13.59
C SER A 22 -8.30 11.14 12.17
N PHE A 23 -8.54 11.95 11.13
CA PHE A 23 -8.44 11.47 9.74
C PHE A 23 -7.01 11.43 9.23
N ALA A 24 -6.19 12.42 9.58
CA ALA A 24 -4.76 12.44 9.25
C ALA A 24 -4.03 11.31 10.00
N ASP A 25 -4.30 11.16 11.30
CA ASP A 25 -3.74 10.09 12.14
C ASP A 25 -4.16 8.70 11.65
N GLY A 26 -5.42 8.54 11.22
CA GLY A 26 -5.91 7.28 10.65
C GLY A 26 -5.19 6.91 9.35
N GLN A 27 -4.95 7.88 8.46
CA GLN A 27 -4.25 7.64 7.20
C GLN A 27 -2.75 7.34 7.41
N GLU A 28 -2.10 7.99 8.37
CA GLU A 28 -0.70 7.75 8.73
C GLU A 28 -0.52 6.36 9.37
N SER A 29 -1.44 5.96 10.26
CA SER A 29 -1.48 4.60 10.82
C SER A 29 -1.63 3.52 9.74
N ILE A 30 -2.54 3.72 8.78
CA ILE A 30 -2.70 2.84 7.61
C ILE A 30 -1.39 2.77 6.82
N ARG A 31 -0.72 3.91 6.60
CA ARG A 31 0.55 3.96 5.86
C ARG A 31 1.66 3.17 6.55
N HIS A 32 1.83 3.34 7.86
CA HIS A 32 2.80 2.59 8.62
C HIS A 32 2.51 1.08 8.62
N SER A 33 1.23 0.70 8.74
CA SER A 33 0.84 -0.72 8.68
C SER A 33 1.20 -1.37 7.33
N PHE A 34 1.04 -0.63 6.22
CA PHE A 34 1.44 -1.12 4.90
C PHE A 34 2.95 -1.23 4.76
N GLN A 35 3.70 -0.24 5.24
CA GLN A 35 5.16 -0.26 5.18
C GLN A 35 5.75 -1.48 5.91
N SER A 36 5.18 -1.84 7.06
CA SER A 36 5.55 -3.05 7.80
C SER A 36 5.30 -4.32 6.98
N LEU A 37 4.08 -4.49 6.45
CA LEU A 37 3.73 -5.61 5.60
C LEU A 37 4.61 -5.69 4.34
N ALA A 38 4.85 -4.56 3.67
CA ALA A 38 5.66 -4.47 2.47
C ALA A 38 7.11 -4.94 2.74
N GLY A 39 7.69 -4.56 3.89
CA GLY A 39 9.00 -5.02 4.30
C GLY A 39 9.07 -6.54 4.48
N GLN A 40 8.05 -7.14 5.08
CA GLN A 40 7.96 -8.60 5.26
C GLN A 40 7.80 -9.33 3.93
N VAL A 41 6.97 -8.82 3.03
CA VAL A 41 6.81 -9.36 1.68
C VAL A 41 8.14 -9.34 0.93
N VAL A 42 8.87 -8.22 0.97
CA VAL A 42 10.22 -8.13 0.37
C VAL A 42 11.18 -9.16 0.99
N ALA A 43 11.15 -9.35 2.31
CA ALA A 43 11.99 -10.35 2.97
C ALA A 43 11.68 -11.79 2.54
N GLU A 44 10.40 -12.14 2.39
CA GLU A 44 9.99 -13.45 1.88
C GLU A 44 10.41 -13.66 0.42
N PHE A 45 10.24 -12.66 -0.44
CA PHE A 45 10.75 -12.72 -1.81
C PHE A 45 12.28 -12.87 -1.83
N GLN A 46 13.00 -12.13 -0.99
CA GLN A 46 14.46 -12.20 -0.90
C GLN A 46 14.97 -13.58 -0.45
N ARG A 47 14.18 -14.36 0.30
CA ARG A 47 14.48 -15.76 0.66
C ARG A 47 14.19 -16.72 -0.49
N ALA A 48 13.17 -16.40 -1.29
CA ALA A 48 12.70 -17.26 -2.39
C ALA A 48 13.48 -17.06 -3.70
N THR A 49 14.13 -15.92 -3.90
CA THR A 49 14.83 -15.54 -5.13
C THR A 49 16.33 -15.34 -4.93
N ASP A 50 17.07 -15.08 -6.01
CA ASP A 50 18.51 -14.75 -5.96
C ASP A 50 18.76 -13.27 -5.62
N GLY A 51 17.72 -12.44 -5.60
CA GLY A 51 17.88 -11.03 -5.31
C GLY A 51 16.60 -10.22 -5.45
N ILE A 52 16.51 -9.18 -4.64
CA ILE A 52 15.51 -8.11 -4.75
C ILE A 52 16.23 -6.76 -4.76
N ARG A 53 15.75 -5.83 -5.58
CA ARG A 53 16.24 -4.45 -5.59
C ARG A 53 15.13 -3.43 -5.87
N LYS A 54 15.44 -2.17 -5.58
CA LYS A 54 14.54 -1.01 -5.76
C LYS A 54 13.13 -1.22 -5.16
N PRO A 55 12.99 -1.74 -3.91
CA PRO A 55 11.67 -1.81 -3.30
C PRO A 55 11.10 -0.40 -3.15
N HIS A 56 9.87 -0.23 -3.61
CA HIS A 56 9.13 1.02 -3.55
C HIS A 56 7.68 0.70 -3.21
N PHE A 57 7.14 1.40 -2.22
CA PHE A 57 5.75 1.24 -1.83
C PHE A 57 4.99 2.55 -2.04
N ASP A 58 3.77 2.42 -2.56
CA ASP A 58 2.85 3.52 -2.82
C ASP A 58 1.49 3.16 -2.22
N ILE A 59 0.76 4.15 -1.71
CA ILE A 59 -0.56 3.97 -1.13
C ILE A 59 -1.49 5.00 -1.73
N ARG A 60 -2.57 4.51 -2.32
CA ARG A 60 -3.58 5.32 -3.00
C ARG A 60 -4.95 5.04 -2.44
N ARG A 61 -5.85 5.99 -2.67
CA ARG A 61 -7.27 5.77 -2.46
C ARG A 61 -7.84 4.86 -3.54
N ARG A 62 -8.98 4.24 -3.24
CA ARG A 62 -9.69 3.30 -4.12
C ARG A 62 -10.06 3.88 -5.48
N ASP A 63 -10.29 5.19 -5.58
CA ASP A 63 -10.67 5.89 -6.82
C ASP A 63 -9.70 5.62 -7.99
N THR A 64 -8.44 5.28 -7.70
CA THR A 64 -7.44 4.93 -8.73
C THR A 64 -7.55 3.47 -9.21
N PHE A 65 -8.28 2.62 -8.49
CA PHE A 65 -8.45 1.18 -8.73
C PHE A 65 -9.89 0.74 -8.42
N PRO A 66 -10.88 1.13 -9.24
CA PRO A 66 -12.30 0.91 -8.93
C PRO A 66 -12.67 -0.56 -8.80
N ASP A 67 -11.95 -1.44 -9.49
CA ASP A 67 -12.13 -2.90 -9.50
C ASP A 67 -11.69 -3.58 -8.19
N VAL A 68 -10.98 -2.86 -7.31
CA VAL A 68 -10.55 -3.37 -6.00
C VAL A 68 -11.57 -2.96 -4.94
N ASN A 69 -12.19 -3.95 -4.29
CA ASN A 69 -13.15 -3.75 -3.21
C ASN A 69 -12.43 -3.42 -1.88
N ALA A 70 -11.84 -2.23 -1.79
CA ALA A 70 -11.05 -1.77 -0.64
C ALA A 70 -11.26 -0.28 -0.34
N GLU A 71 -10.94 0.16 0.88
CA GLU A 71 -10.92 1.57 1.28
C GLU A 71 -9.65 2.28 0.77
N MET A 72 -8.52 1.59 0.89
CA MET A 72 -7.21 2.03 0.42
C MET A 72 -6.53 0.92 -0.38
N VAL A 73 -5.66 1.29 -1.32
CA VAL A 73 -4.89 0.36 -2.14
C VAL A 73 -3.41 0.61 -1.92
N GLY A 74 -2.70 -0.41 -1.48
CA GLY A 74 -1.25 -0.42 -1.32
C GLY A 74 -0.61 -1.13 -2.52
N MET A 75 0.46 -0.56 -3.06
CA MET A 75 1.25 -1.16 -4.12
C MET A 75 2.68 -1.32 -3.64
N LEU A 76 3.22 -2.53 -3.77
CA LEU A 76 4.62 -2.82 -3.55
C LEU A 76 5.26 -3.15 -4.90
N LYS A 77 6.19 -2.31 -5.33
CA LYS A 77 6.94 -2.47 -6.58
C LYS A 77 8.38 -2.81 -6.25
N PHE A 78 8.97 -3.75 -6.96
CA PHE A 78 10.39 -4.09 -6.84
C PHE A 78 10.87 -4.78 -8.11
N GLU A 79 12.17 -4.95 -8.23
CA GLU A 79 12.76 -5.83 -9.24
C GLU A 79 13.29 -7.08 -8.54
N MET A 80 12.96 -8.26 -9.06
CA MET A 80 13.44 -9.54 -8.55
C MET A 80 14.30 -10.27 -9.57
N LYS A 81 15.22 -11.10 -9.08
CA LYS A 81 15.99 -12.03 -9.90
C LYS A 81 15.64 -13.47 -9.52
N PRO A 82 14.84 -14.20 -10.32
CA PRO A 82 14.61 -15.63 -10.13
C PRO A 82 15.93 -16.41 -10.14
N LYS A 83 16.00 -17.54 -9.42
CA LYS A 83 17.24 -18.32 -9.26
C LYS A 83 17.79 -18.87 -10.58
N ASP A 84 16.89 -19.22 -11.49
CA ASP A 84 17.23 -19.84 -12.76
C ASP A 84 17.25 -18.85 -13.93
N GLU A 85 17.12 -17.54 -13.65
CA GLU A 85 17.07 -16.50 -14.67
C GLU A 85 18.23 -15.49 -14.53
N ALA A 86 18.78 -15.08 -15.67
CA ALA A 86 19.84 -14.08 -15.70
C ALA A 86 19.33 -12.65 -15.47
N GLY A 87 18.03 -12.42 -15.73
CA GLY A 87 17.40 -11.11 -15.79
C GLY A 87 16.80 -10.62 -14.46
N TRP A 88 16.60 -9.30 -14.39
CA TRP A 88 15.78 -8.68 -13.34
C TRP A 88 14.37 -8.45 -13.88
N HIS A 89 13.37 -8.85 -13.12
CA HIS A 89 11.96 -8.80 -13.48
C HIS A 89 11.26 -7.80 -12.58
N PRO A 90 10.65 -6.73 -13.13
CA PRO A 90 9.84 -5.83 -12.33
C PRO A 90 8.56 -6.55 -11.91
N VAL A 91 8.23 -6.40 -10.64
CA VAL A 91 7.07 -7.01 -9.99
C VAL A 91 6.29 -5.92 -9.30
N VAL A 92 4.97 -6.01 -9.38
CA VAL A 92 4.03 -5.15 -8.64
C VAL A 92 3.03 -6.02 -7.90
N CYS A 93 3.09 -6.01 -6.58
CA CYS A 93 2.08 -6.61 -5.71
C CYS A 93 1.05 -5.56 -5.29
N VAL A 94 -0.24 -5.88 -5.42
CA VAL A 94 -1.36 -5.00 -5.10
C VAL A 94 -2.10 -5.54 -3.89
N PHE A 95 -2.40 -4.66 -2.94
CA PHE A 95 -3.05 -4.96 -1.68
C PHE A 95 -4.24 -4.02 -1.48
N GLY A 96 -5.34 -4.55 -0.95
CA GLY A 96 -6.51 -3.79 -0.54
C GLY A 96 -6.62 -3.72 0.98
N TYR A 97 -6.83 -2.53 1.54
CA TYR A 97 -7.14 -2.34 2.95
C TYR A 97 -8.65 -2.25 3.15
N ARG A 98 -9.21 -3.08 4.02
CA ARG A 98 -10.63 -3.05 4.40
C ARG A 98 -10.79 -3.62 5.80
N GLU A 99 -11.71 -3.07 6.59
CA GLU A 99 -12.04 -3.59 7.93
C GLU A 99 -10.79 -3.72 8.84
N GLY A 100 -9.88 -2.76 8.76
CA GLY A 100 -8.68 -2.74 9.60
C GLY A 100 -7.54 -3.65 9.14
N ARG A 101 -7.64 -4.30 7.97
CA ARG A 101 -6.67 -5.30 7.52
C ARG A 101 -6.30 -5.13 6.05
N TRP A 102 -5.02 -5.33 5.75
CA TRP A 102 -4.54 -5.50 4.38
C TRP A 102 -4.84 -6.91 3.89
N ARG A 103 -5.22 -7.03 2.61
CA ARG A 103 -5.38 -8.29 1.89
C ARG A 103 -4.65 -8.22 0.56
N PHE A 104 -3.99 -9.31 0.18
CA PHE A 104 -3.43 -9.44 -1.15
C PHE A 104 -4.56 -9.49 -2.19
N VAL A 105 -4.38 -8.79 -3.30
CA VAL A 105 -5.36 -8.74 -4.40
C VAL A 105 -4.82 -9.49 -5.61
N LYS A 106 -3.61 -9.11 -6.05
CA LYS A 106 -2.94 -9.70 -7.21
C LYS A 106 -1.50 -9.21 -7.30
N ALA A 107 -0.70 -9.92 -8.08
CA ALA A 107 0.62 -9.48 -8.48
C ALA A 107 0.71 -9.44 -10.00
N PHE A 108 1.59 -8.60 -10.51
CA PHE A 108 1.95 -8.54 -11.92
C PHE A 108 3.46 -8.59 -12.06
N HIS A 109 3.92 -9.17 -13.16
CA HIS A 109 5.32 -9.11 -13.57
C HIS A 109 5.42 -8.79 -15.06
N GLU A 110 6.54 -8.19 -15.44
CA GLU A 110 6.87 -7.97 -16.84
C GLU A 110 7.79 -9.11 -17.31
N LEU A 111 7.34 -9.84 -18.32
CA LEU A 111 8.17 -10.87 -18.95
C LEU A 111 9.19 -10.20 -19.89
N PRO A 112 10.44 -10.70 -19.94
CA PRO A 112 11.42 -10.23 -20.90
C PRO A 112 10.95 -10.61 -22.31
N SER A 113 10.40 -9.64 -23.04
CA SER A 113 10.04 -9.78 -24.45
C SER A 113 10.32 -8.46 -25.18
N ASP A 114 10.45 -8.51 -26.50
CA ASP A 114 10.67 -7.32 -27.36
C ASP A 114 9.58 -6.23 -27.15
N ARG A 115 8.44 -6.59 -26.56
CA ARG A 115 7.40 -5.66 -26.09
C ARG A 115 7.03 -5.99 -24.64
N PRO A 116 7.48 -5.21 -23.66
CA PRO A 116 7.20 -5.49 -22.26
C PRO A 116 5.68 -5.49 -22.01
N THR A 117 5.17 -6.65 -21.60
CA THR A 117 3.75 -6.85 -21.33
C THR A 117 3.59 -7.25 -19.87
N TRP A 118 2.80 -6.48 -19.13
CA TRP A 118 2.44 -6.80 -17.76
C TRP A 118 1.47 -7.98 -17.77
N THR A 119 1.92 -9.08 -17.17
CA THR A 119 1.13 -10.30 -17.02
C THR A 119 0.79 -10.49 -15.55
N GLU A 120 -0.42 -10.96 -15.28
CA GLU A 120 -0.79 -11.35 -13.92
C GLU A 120 0.08 -12.53 -13.47
N ALA A 121 0.67 -12.38 -12.30
CA ALA A 121 1.64 -13.32 -11.79
C ALA A 121 0.93 -14.56 -11.21
N GLY A 122 1.52 -15.74 -11.41
CA GLY A 122 0.92 -17.01 -10.99
C GLY A 122 0.81 -17.21 -9.47
N SER A 123 0.22 -18.34 -9.06
CA SER A 123 -0.07 -18.69 -7.66
C SER A 123 1.14 -18.68 -6.71
N TRP A 124 2.35 -18.88 -7.23
CA TRP A 124 3.58 -18.81 -6.44
C TRP A 124 3.77 -17.46 -5.72
N TYR A 125 3.36 -16.34 -6.34
CA TYR A 125 3.44 -15.02 -5.71
C TYR A 125 2.45 -14.90 -4.55
N GLU A 126 1.25 -15.44 -4.72
CA GLU A 126 0.22 -15.48 -3.68
C GLU A 126 0.72 -16.28 -2.47
N GLU A 127 1.38 -17.42 -2.69
CA GLU A 127 1.97 -18.22 -1.61
C GLU A 127 3.06 -17.48 -0.83
N ILE A 128 3.96 -16.77 -1.51
CA ILE A 128 4.98 -15.94 -0.87
C ILE A 128 4.33 -14.85 -0.02
N VAL A 129 3.35 -14.14 -0.58
CA VAL A 129 2.66 -13.05 0.11
C VAL A 129 1.86 -13.59 1.30
N ALA A 130 1.19 -14.73 1.16
CA ALA A 130 0.46 -15.37 2.24
C ALA A 130 1.38 -15.73 3.43
N ARG A 131 2.61 -16.20 3.17
CA ARG A 131 3.62 -16.43 4.23
C ARG A 131 3.99 -15.14 4.97
N ALA A 132 4.21 -14.06 4.23
CA ALA A 132 4.50 -12.76 4.84
C ALA A 132 3.32 -12.30 5.71
N MET A 133 2.10 -12.37 5.20
CA MET A 133 0.89 -11.96 5.91
C MET A 133 0.62 -12.77 7.19
N ASN A 134 0.90 -14.07 7.17
CA ASN A 134 0.76 -14.93 8.35
C ASN A 134 1.85 -14.66 9.41
N SER A 135 2.97 -14.06 9.02
CA SER A 135 4.05 -13.68 9.94
C SER A 135 3.82 -12.32 10.63
N SER A 136 2.87 -11.52 10.13
CA SER A 136 2.46 -10.22 10.71
C SER A 136 1.31 -10.28 11.71
N GLN A 137 0.64 -11.42 11.87
CA GLN A 137 -0.50 -11.61 12.77
C GLN A 137 -0.05 -12.23 14.09
#